data_AF-A0A7Z2S900-F1
#
_entry.id   AF-A0A7Z2S900-F1
#
_cell.length_a   1.000
_cell.length_b   1.000
_cell.length_c   1.000
_cell.angle_alpha   90.00
_cell.angle_beta   90.00
_cell.angle_gamma   90.00
#
_symmetry.space_group_name_H-M   'P 1'
#
loop_
_entity.id
_entity.type
_entity.pdbx_description
1 polymer ?
#
loop_
_entity_poly.entity_id
_entity_poly.type
_entity_poly.pdbx_seq_one_letter_code
_entity_poly.pdbx_strand_id
1 'polypeptide(L)'
;MTSSPNWLDRRATAIALMLLAALPLLWPQVPPLIDVIGHMGRYRVETARDVASLATGFGFEWRLIGNLGIDLLILPLAPLIGVEAGTKLIVMLIPVLTVAALLWLSREVHGRVQPHLLFALPLAYGFPFHFGFINFCLSVALSLAALALWIRLGRQDRLRLRAGLFLVIGALLWVVHMVGWGMLGIGAFGAEFVRLRRAGRGVVAAGLGAGIACLPLAAAFGLMALVKSESPQARSWDFFNWGPSSTGCCRCCATGGAISTSFRPASSI
;
A
#
# COMPACT_ATOMS: atom_id res chain seq x y z
N MET A 1 30.59 -9.06 -30.25
CA MET A 1 29.44 -9.91 -29.91
C MET A 1 28.22 -9.00 -29.72
N THR A 2 27.37 -8.89 -30.74
CA THR A 2 26.09 -8.21 -30.63
C THR A 2 25.16 -9.10 -29.79
N SER A 3 24.94 -8.75 -28.53
CA SER A 3 23.96 -9.45 -27.71
C SER A 3 22.59 -9.29 -28.35
N SER A 4 21.99 -10.40 -28.79
CA SER A 4 20.61 -10.42 -29.27
C SER A 4 19.71 -9.68 -28.27
N PRO A 5 18.77 -8.84 -28.73
CA PRO A 5 17.88 -8.13 -27.83
C PRO A 5 17.13 -9.11 -26.95
N ASN A 6 17.41 -9.06 -25.64
CA ASN A 6 16.78 -9.88 -24.63
C ASN A 6 15.25 -9.75 -24.76
N TRP A 7 14.56 -10.86 -24.99
CA TRP A 7 13.12 -10.87 -25.24
C TRP A 7 12.32 -10.30 -24.06
N LEU A 8 12.86 -10.36 -22.83
CA LEU A 8 12.28 -9.75 -21.63
C LEU A 8 12.29 -8.23 -21.65
N ASP A 9 13.20 -7.61 -22.42
CA ASP A 9 13.27 -6.16 -22.52
C ASP A 9 12.20 -5.57 -23.45
N ARG A 10 11.55 -6.41 -24.28
CA ARG A 10 10.48 -6.00 -25.18
C ARG A 10 9.23 -5.55 -24.39
N ARG A 11 8.61 -4.46 -24.84
CA ARG A 11 7.37 -3.92 -24.24
C ARG A 11 6.24 -4.94 -24.25
N ALA A 12 6.08 -5.68 -25.36
CA ALA A 12 5.06 -6.72 -25.49
C ALA A 12 5.21 -7.80 -24.41
N THR A 13 6.44 -8.24 -24.11
CA THR A 13 6.70 -9.21 -23.05
C THR A 13 6.33 -8.67 -21.67
N ALA A 14 6.70 -7.42 -21.37
CA ALA A 14 6.34 -6.79 -20.10
C ALA A 14 4.82 -6.70 -19.92
N ILE A 15 4.11 -6.28 -20.97
CA ILE A 15 2.63 -6.22 -20.98
C ILE A 15 2.04 -7.62 -20.82
N ALA A 16 2.55 -8.61 -21.54
CA ALA A 16 2.09 -9.99 -21.42
C ALA A 16 2.24 -10.53 -19.99
N LEU A 17 3.38 -10.30 -19.34
CA LEU A 17 3.62 -10.70 -17.95
C LEU A 17 2.69 -9.98 -16.97
N MET A 18 2.43 -8.69 -17.19
CA MET A 18 1.46 -7.91 -16.41
C MET A 18 0.04 -8.45 -16.56
N LEU A 19 -0.40 -8.76 -17.78
CA LEU A 19 -1.73 -9.32 -18.03
C LEU A 19 -1.87 -10.74 -17.46
N LEU A 20 -0.82 -11.57 -17.58
CA LEU A 20 -0.77 -12.90 -16.95
C LEU A 20 -0.90 -12.80 -15.43
N ALA A 21 -0.36 -11.76 -14.80
CA ALA A 21 -0.49 -11.52 -13.37
C ALA A 21 -1.90 -11.12 -12.93
N ALA A 22 -2.79 -10.70 -13.84
CA ALA A 22 -4.20 -10.45 -13.52
C ALA A 22 -5.06 -11.71 -13.68
N LEU A 23 -4.62 -12.67 -14.51
CA LEU A 23 -5.41 -13.80 -14.99
C LEU A 23 -6.07 -14.63 -13.86
N PRO A 24 -5.38 -14.99 -12.75
CA PRO A 24 -5.99 -15.79 -11.68
C PRO A 24 -7.20 -15.13 -11.01
N LEU A 25 -7.29 -13.80 -11.06
CA LEU A 25 -8.33 -13.01 -10.39
C LEU A 25 -9.47 -12.61 -11.33
N LEU A 26 -9.40 -12.93 -12.63
CA LEU A 26 -10.49 -12.69 -13.56
C LEU A 26 -11.69 -13.62 -13.27
N TRP A 27 -11.40 -14.90 -13.02
CA TRP A 27 -12.39 -15.96 -12.83
C TRP A 27 -13.29 -15.77 -11.59
N PRO A 28 -12.76 -15.65 -10.36
CA PRO A 28 -13.62 -15.58 -9.18
C PRO A 28 -14.36 -14.25 -9.11
N GLN A 29 -15.66 -14.28 -8.77
CA GLN A 29 -16.45 -13.06 -8.60
C GLN A 29 -15.96 -12.21 -7.42
N VAL A 30 -15.61 -12.87 -6.32
CA VAL A 30 -14.96 -12.27 -5.16
C VAL A 30 -13.53 -12.82 -5.08
N PRO A 31 -12.49 -11.97 -4.98
CA PRO A 31 -11.12 -12.44 -4.84
C PRO A 31 -10.99 -13.42 -3.65
N PRO A 32 -10.38 -14.60 -3.81
CA PRO A 32 -10.32 -15.62 -2.76
C PRO A 32 -9.23 -15.31 -1.73
N LEU A 33 -9.34 -14.18 -1.04
CA LEU A 33 -8.42 -13.69 -0.01
C LEU A 33 -9.12 -13.77 1.35
N ILE A 34 -8.41 -14.19 2.39
CA ILE A 34 -8.98 -14.49 3.71
C ILE A 34 -9.76 -13.29 4.27
N ASP A 35 -9.16 -12.11 4.30
CA ASP A 35 -9.76 -10.93 4.92
C ASP A 35 -10.61 -10.06 3.96
N VAL A 36 -10.76 -10.41 2.67
CA VAL A 36 -11.38 -9.49 1.69
C VAL A 36 -12.83 -9.18 2.00
N ILE A 37 -13.58 -10.15 2.53
CA ILE A 37 -14.99 -9.95 2.89
C ILE A 37 -15.10 -8.95 4.06
N GLY A 38 -14.18 -9.02 5.02
CA GLY A 38 -14.10 -8.05 6.11
C GLY A 38 -13.82 -6.64 5.58
N HIS A 39 -12.90 -6.51 4.61
CA HIS A 39 -12.63 -5.23 3.94
C HIS A 39 -13.86 -4.70 3.20
N MET A 40 -14.54 -5.54 2.42
CA MET A 40 -15.77 -5.16 1.70
C MET A 40 -16.88 -4.70 2.65
N GLY A 41 -17.06 -5.37 3.79
CA GLY A 41 -18.01 -4.96 4.82
C GLY A 41 -17.69 -3.55 5.37
N ARG A 42 -16.42 -3.30 5.69
CA ARG A 42 -15.96 -1.97 6.12
C ARG A 42 -16.19 -0.90 5.05
N TYR A 43 -15.84 -1.18 3.79
CA TYR A 43 -16.08 -0.26 2.69
C TYR A 43 -17.57 0.05 2.51
N ARG A 44 -18.44 -0.96 2.70
CA ARG A 44 -19.89 -0.77 2.61
C ARG A 44 -20.44 0.11 3.72
N VAL A 45 -19.86 0.07 4.92
CA VAL A 45 -20.19 0.98 6.04
C VAL A 45 -19.63 2.38 5.77
N GLU A 46 -18.41 2.49 5.26
CA GLU A 46 -17.75 3.74 4.89
C GLU A 46 -18.57 4.56 3.87
N THR A 47 -19.06 3.90 2.82
CA THR A 47 -19.67 4.56 1.64
C THR A 47 -21.16 4.82 1.77
N ALA A 48 -21.83 4.24 2.77
CA ALA A 48 -23.31 4.27 2.86
C ALA A 48 -23.78 4.67 4.25
N ARG A 49 -23.41 5.88 4.62
CA ARG A 49 -23.63 6.46 5.95
C ARG A 49 -25.07 6.81 6.26
N ASP A 50 -25.89 6.89 5.23
CA ASP A 50 -27.31 7.24 5.24
C ASP A 50 -28.23 6.02 5.41
N VAL A 51 -27.69 4.81 5.34
CA VAL A 51 -28.46 3.57 5.46
C VAL A 51 -28.76 3.30 6.94
N ALA A 52 -30.01 3.54 7.36
CA ALA A 52 -30.46 3.39 8.74
C ALA A 52 -30.17 2.01 9.36
N SER A 53 -30.28 0.94 8.58
CA SER A 53 -29.99 -0.42 9.04
C SER A 53 -28.51 -0.64 9.40
N LEU A 54 -27.58 0.08 8.75
CA LEU A 54 -26.16 0.05 9.10
C LEU A 54 -25.84 1.01 10.24
N ALA A 55 -26.44 2.20 10.23
CA ALA A 55 -26.23 3.23 11.26
C ALA A 55 -26.65 2.78 12.67
N THR A 56 -27.53 1.78 12.77
CA THR A 56 -27.99 1.24 14.07
C THR A 56 -26.91 0.40 14.75
N GLY A 57 -26.08 -0.32 13.99
CA GLY A 57 -25.05 -1.22 14.52
C GLY A 57 -23.62 -0.72 14.33
N PHE A 58 -23.38 0.20 13.39
CA PHE A 58 -22.05 0.65 12.99
C PHE A 58 -22.00 2.18 12.89
N GLY A 59 -21.00 2.76 13.53
CA GLY A 59 -20.54 4.14 13.36
C GLY A 59 -19.21 4.16 12.59
N PHE A 60 -19.01 5.20 11.78
CA PHE A 60 -17.80 5.36 10.99
C PHE A 60 -17.21 6.76 11.20
N GLU A 61 -15.96 6.83 11.63
CA GLU A 61 -15.19 8.05 11.78
C GLU A 61 -13.91 8.00 10.93
N TRP A 62 -13.75 9.00 10.06
CA TRP A 62 -12.50 9.16 9.32
C TRP A 62 -11.38 9.52 10.27
N ARG A 63 -10.32 8.71 10.26
CA ARG A 63 -9.08 8.97 10.98
C ARG A 63 -7.92 8.72 10.05
N LEU A 64 -7.04 9.71 9.91
CA LEU A 64 -5.83 9.57 9.12
C LEU A 64 -4.91 8.55 9.79
N ILE A 65 -4.77 7.37 9.21
CA ILE A 65 -3.85 6.33 9.68
C ILE A 65 -3.09 5.71 8.52
N GLY A 66 -1.91 5.14 8.79
CA GLY A 66 -1.05 4.52 7.78
C GLY A 66 -1.51 3.14 7.33
N ASN A 67 -2.78 3.04 6.91
CA ASN A 67 -3.44 1.85 6.39
C ASN A 67 -4.76 2.20 5.66
N LEU A 68 -4.77 3.31 4.91
CA LEU A 68 -5.95 3.88 4.25
C LEU A 68 -5.92 3.75 2.71
N GLY A 69 -4.91 3.09 2.15
CA GLY A 69 -4.68 3.11 0.71
C GLY A 69 -5.91 2.73 -0.12
N ILE A 70 -6.49 1.57 0.17
CA ILE A 70 -7.61 1.02 -0.59
C ILE A 70 -8.92 1.70 -0.23
N ASP A 71 -9.12 2.09 1.03
CA ASP A 71 -10.26 2.92 1.46
C ASP A 71 -10.41 4.15 0.58
N LEU A 72 -9.32 4.92 0.44
CA LEU A 72 -9.30 6.14 -0.38
C LEU A 72 -9.53 5.86 -1.88
N LEU A 73 -9.17 4.67 -2.36
CA LEU A 73 -9.44 4.26 -3.74
C LEU A 73 -10.88 3.77 -3.93
N ILE A 74 -11.48 3.16 -2.92
CA ILE A 74 -12.87 2.68 -2.95
C ILE A 74 -13.83 3.85 -2.90
N LEU A 75 -13.53 4.90 -2.14
CA LEU A 75 -14.41 6.07 -2.02
C LEU A 75 -14.93 6.63 -3.37
N PRO A 76 -14.07 6.87 -4.39
CA PRO A 76 -14.54 7.26 -5.72
C PRO A 76 -15.05 6.10 -6.58
N LEU A 77 -14.62 4.85 -6.36
CA LEU A 77 -15.02 3.69 -7.18
C LEU A 77 -16.40 3.13 -6.81
N ALA A 78 -16.74 3.13 -5.53
CA ALA A 78 -17.99 2.60 -5.01
C ALA A 78 -19.24 3.21 -5.69
N PRO A 79 -19.37 4.53 -5.88
CA PRO A 79 -20.52 5.09 -6.59
C PRO A 79 -20.53 4.78 -8.11
N LEU A 80 -19.39 4.41 -8.71
CA LEU A 80 -19.29 4.18 -10.15
C LEU A 80 -19.61 2.72 -10.53
N ILE A 81 -19.04 1.78 -9.77
CA ILE A 81 -19.10 0.34 -10.11
C ILE A 81 -19.49 -0.54 -8.91
N GLY A 82 -19.76 0.06 -7.75
CA GLY A 82 -20.04 -0.67 -6.52
C GLY A 82 -18.79 -1.10 -5.75
N VAL A 83 -18.97 -1.40 -4.46
CA VAL A 83 -17.87 -1.80 -3.55
C VAL A 83 -17.24 -3.13 -3.97
N GLU A 84 -18.05 -4.11 -4.38
CA GLU A 84 -17.57 -5.44 -4.76
C GLU A 84 -16.66 -5.38 -6.00
N ALA A 85 -17.14 -4.76 -7.08
CA ALA A 85 -16.38 -4.62 -8.31
C ALA A 85 -15.16 -3.70 -8.13
N GLY A 86 -15.30 -2.60 -7.37
CA GLY A 86 -14.19 -1.73 -7.01
C GLY A 86 -13.08 -2.46 -6.25
N THR A 87 -13.46 -3.27 -5.27
CA THR A 87 -12.50 -4.08 -4.51
C THR A 87 -11.83 -5.13 -5.40
N LYS A 88 -12.60 -5.85 -6.23
CA LYS A 88 -12.05 -6.82 -7.19
C LYS A 88 -11.04 -6.16 -8.14
N LEU A 89 -11.37 -4.99 -8.68
CA LEU A 89 -10.50 -4.24 -9.58
C LEU A 89 -9.18 -3.88 -8.88
N ILE A 90 -9.23 -3.31 -7.69
CA ILE A 90 -8.02 -2.94 -6.95
C ILE A 90 -7.18 -4.17 -6.62
N VAL A 91 -7.79 -5.24 -6.10
CA VAL A 91 -7.08 -6.49 -5.76
C VAL A 91 -6.41 -7.10 -6.97
N MET A 92 -7.05 -7.02 -8.15
CA MET A 92 -6.46 -7.46 -9.42
C MET A 92 -5.30 -6.59 -9.90
N LEU A 93 -5.34 -5.29 -9.63
CA LEU A 93 -4.25 -4.37 -10.00
C LEU A 93 -2.99 -4.55 -9.15
N ILE A 94 -3.09 -5.03 -7.91
CA ILE A 94 -1.92 -5.23 -7.03
C ILE A 94 -0.85 -6.14 -7.65
N PRO A 95 -1.14 -7.38 -8.11
CA PRO A 95 -0.12 -8.23 -8.74
C PRO A 95 0.38 -7.65 -10.06
N VAL A 96 -0.48 -7.00 -10.85
CA VAL A 96 -0.09 -6.29 -12.08
C VAL A 96 0.96 -5.21 -11.81
N LEU A 97 0.69 -4.36 -10.82
CA LEU A 97 1.59 -3.28 -10.37
C LEU A 97 2.88 -3.86 -9.79
N THR A 98 2.81 -4.95 -9.04
CA THR A 98 3.98 -5.63 -8.48
C THR A 98 4.91 -6.12 -9.59
N VAL A 99 4.36 -6.81 -10.59
CA VAL A 99 5.14 -7.28 -11.76
C VAL A 99 5.72 -6.11 -12.55
N ALA A 100 4.94 -5.06 -12.80
CA ALA A 100 5.41 -3.86 -13.49
C ALA A 100 6.58 -3.18 -12.73
N ALA A 101 6.44 -3.04 -11.41
CA ALA A 101 7.45 -2.44 -10.54
C ALA A 101 8.75 -3.24 -10.52
N LEU A 102 8.66 -4.57 -10.39
CA LEU A 102 9.81 -5.48 -10.45
C LEU A 102 10.55 -5.39 -11.79
N LEU A 103 9.81 -5.39 -12.90
CA LEU A 103 10.37 -5.26 -14.26
C LEU A 103 11.03 -3.90 -14.47
N TRP A 104 10.46 -2.82 -13.93
CA TRP A 104 11.04 -1.48 -14.03
C TRP A 104 12.30 -1.36 -13.16
N LEU A 105 12.24 -1.80 -11.90
CA LEU A 105 13.36 -1.75 -10.98
C LEU A 105 14.56 -2.56 -11.50
N SER A 106 14.32 -3.77 -12.04
CA SER A 106 15.36 -4.60 -12.64
C SER A 106 16.11 -3.87 -13.76
N ARG A 107 15.37 -3.15 -14.63
CA ARG A 107 15.96 -2.32 -15.69
C ARG A 107 16.78 -1.16 -15.15
N GLU A 108 16.31 -0.46 -14.12
CA GLU A 108 17.05 0.68 -13.57
C GLU A 108 18.31 0.25 -12.78
N VAL A 109 18.30 -0.94 -12.15
CA VAL A 109 19.46 -1.47 -11.41
C VAL A 109 20.49 -2.13 -12.34
N HIS A 110 20.04 -2.90 -13.32
CA HIS A 110 20.92 -3.74 -14.14
C HIS A 110 21.05 -3.30 -15.62
N GLY A 111 20.32 -2.27 -16.04
CA GLY A 111 20.24 -1.85 -17.45
C GLY A 111 19.39 -2.76 -18.35
N ARG A 112 18.88 -3.87 -17.83
CA ARG A 112 18.04 -4.86 -18.53
C ARG A 112 17.19 -5.65 -17.54
N VAL A 113 16.09 -6.25 -18.00
CA VAL A 113 15.34 -7.22 -17.19
C VAL A 113 16.15 -8.50 -17.03
N GLN A 114 16.42 -8.87 -15.79
CA GLN A 114 17.14 -10.10 -15.48
C GLN A 114 16.22 -11.34 -15.63
N PRO A 115 16.68 -12.43 -16.27
CA PRO A 115 15.87 -13.65 -16.42
C PRO A 115 15.41 -14.27 -15.11
N HIS A 116 16.23 -14.21 -14.06
CA HIS A 116 15.86 -14.74 -12.73
C HIS A 116 14.70 -13.98 -12.08
N LEU A 117 14.34 -12.80 -12.58
CA LEU A 117 13.16 -12.07 -12.11
C LEU A 117 11.87 -12.86 -12.34
N LEU A 118 11.84 -13.76 -13.33
CA LEU A 118 10.68 -14.63 -13.59
C LEU A 118 10.34 -15.50 -12.39
N PHE A 119 11.32 -15.90 -11.57
CA PHE A 119 11.08 -16.65 -10.34
C PHE A 119 10.46 -15.79 -9.22
N ALA A 120 10.63 -14.47 -9.28
CA ALA A 120 10.06 -13.54 -8.31
C ALA A 120 8.62 -13.13 -8.64
N LEU A 121 8.19 -13.22 -9.91
CA LEU A 121 6.85 -12.75 -10.31
C LEU A 121 5.71 -13.51 -9.61
N PRO A 122 5.76 -14.85 -9.42
CA PRO A 122 4.73 -15.57 -8.67
C PRO A 122 4.60 -15.11 -7.22
N LEU A 123 5.64 -14.52 -6.62
CA LEU A 123 5.60 -14.01 -5.24
C LEU A 123 4.68 -12.80 -5.08
N ALA A 124 4.16 -12.22 -6.18
CA ALA A 124 3.04 -11.28 -6.13
C ALA A 124 1.79 -11.89 -5.47
N TYR A 125 1.65 -13.21 -5.51
CA TYR A 125 0.63 -14.01 -4.82
C TYR A 125 1.19 -14.66 -3.55
N GLY A 126 2.17 -14.04 -2.89
CA GLY A 126 2.73 -14.55 -1.64
C GLY A 126 1.72 -14.56 -0.49
N PHE A 127 2.15 -15.11 0.66
CA PHE A 127 1.34 -15.23 1.87
C PHE A 127 0.56 -13.94 2.25
N PRO A 128 1.17 -12.73 2.28
CA PRO A 128 0.44 -11.50 2.63
C PRO A 128 -0.73 -11.17 1.70
N PHE A 129 -0.60 -11.51 0.41
CA PHE A 129 -1.64 -11.28 -0.56
C PHE A 129 -2.83 -12.20 -0.30
N HIS A 130 -2.58 -13.51 -0.12
CA HIS A 130 -3.62 -14.49 0.19
C HIS A 130 -4.33 -14.20 1.52
N PHE A 131 -3.63 -13.68 2.52
CA PHE A 131 -4.23 -13.31 3.79
C PHE A 131 -5.15 -12.08 3.67
N GLY A 132 -5.03 -11.27 2.62
CA GLY A 132 -5.82 -10.07 2.46
C GLY A 132 -5.17 -8.81 3.04
N PHE A 133 -3.84 -8.80 3.20
CA PHE A 133 -3.08 -7.59 3.55
C PHE A 133 -2.91 -6.68 2.32
N ILE A 134 -4.03 -6.26 1.74
CA ILE A 134 -4.12 -5.62 0.43
C ILE A 134 -3.50 -4.21 0.43
N ASN A 135 -3.64 -3.43 1.51
CA ASN A 135 -2.92 -2.16 1.69
C ASN A 135 -1.39 -2.35 1.76
N PHE A 136 -0.95 -3.36 2.52
CA PHE A 136 0.47 -3.73 2.58
C PHE A 136 0.98 -4.12 1.19
N CYS A 137 0.31 -5.02 0.48
CA CYS A 137 0.74 -5.48 -0.84
C CYS A 137 0.78 -4.34 -1.87
N LEU A 138 -0.23 -3.46 -1.86
CA LEU A 138 -0.25 -2.25 -2.67
C LEU A 138 0.97 -1.35 -2.35
N SER A 139 1.27 -1.15 -1.07
CA SER A 139 2.44 -0.36 -0.64
C SER A 139 3.77 -0.96 -1.08
N VAL A 140 3.89 -2.30 -1.10
CA VAL A 140 5.09 -3.00 -1.58
C VAL A 140 5.27 -2.75 -3.08
N ALA A 141 4.21 -2.91 -3.87
CA ALA A 141 4.25 -2.64 -5.31
C ALA A 141 4.67 -1.18 -5.61
N LEU A 142 4.04 -0.22 -4.90
CA LEU A 142 4.34 1.20 -5.06
C LEU A 142 5.76 1.56 -4.57
N SER A 143 6.25 0.94 -3.49
CA SER A 143 7.61 1.19 -2.99
C SER A 143 8.69 0.71 -3.96
N LEU A 144 8.48 -0.44 -4.62
CA LEU A 144 9.38 -0.95 -5.66
C LEU A 144 9.41 -0.02 -6.89
N ALA A 145 8.25 0.46 -7.33
CA ALA A 145 8.16 1.41 -8.44
C ALA A 145 8.78 2.76 -8.09
N ALA A 146 8.53 3.25 -6.87
CA ALA A 146 9.13 4.47 -6.36
C ALA A 146 10.66 4.33 -6.25
N LEU A 147 11.19 3.18 -5.81
CA LEU A 147 12.63 2.95 -5.78
C LEU A 147 13.25 2.97 -7.19
N ALA A 148 12.56 2.39 -8.19
CA ALA A 148 12.99 2.46 -9.58
C ALA A 148 13.06 3.93 -10.07
N LEU A 149 12.04 4.73 -9.75
CA LEU A 149 12.03 6.17 -10.04
C LEU A 149 13.16 6.92 -9.33
N TRP A 150 13.43 6.59 -8.06
CA TRP A 150 14.48 7.20 -7.26
C TRP A 150 15.86 7.02 -7.91
N ILE A 151 16.16 5.78 -8.29
CA ILE A 151 17.42 5.40 -8.97
C ILE A 151 17.52 6.14 -10.32
N ARG A 152 16.43 6.13 -11.10
CA ARG A 152 16.38 6.81 -12.40
C ARG A 152 16.68 8.30 -12.29
N LEU A 153 16.03 9.01 -11.37
CA LEU A 153 16.23 10.46 -11.17
C LEU A 153 17.63 10.77 -10.64
N GLY A 154 18.18 9.91 -9.78
CA GLY A 154 19.55 10.01 -9.29
C GLY A 154 20.58 9.85 -10.41
N ARG A 155 20.35 8.92 -11.35
CA ARG A 155 21.21 8.72 -12.53
C ARG A 155 21.13 9.88 -13.54
N GLN A 156 20.01 10.58 -13.58
CA GLN A 156 19.80 11.76 -14.44
C GLN A 156 20.22 13.07 -13.76
N ASP A 157 20.81 13.01 -12.56
CA ASP A 157 21.17 14.16 -11.72
C ASP A 157 20.01 15.15 -11.46
N ARG A 158 18.76 14.67 -11.55
CA ARG A 158 17.54 15.47 -11.32
C ARG A 158 17.18 15.54 -9.83
N LEU A 159 18.13 15.95 -8.99
CA LEU A 159 18.02 15.84 -7.52
C LEU A 159 16.93 16.72 -6.91
N ARG A 160 16.68 17.92 -7.47
CA ARG A 160 15.60 18.81 -7.01
C ARG A 160 14.22 18.23 -7.30
N LEU A 161 14.02 17.72 -8.52
CA LEU A 161 12.79 17.02 -8.90
C LEU A 161 12.59 15.77 -8.03
N ARG A 162 13.66 15.01 -7.77
CA ARG A 162 13.63 13.87 -6.85
C ARG A 162 13.16 14.31 -5.46
N ALA A 163 13.74 15.35 -4.88
CA ALA A 163 13.33 15.81 -3.55
C ALA A 163 11.84 16.23 -3.51
N GLY A 164 11.38 17.00 -4.49
CA GLY A 164 9.98 17.44 -4.56
C GLY A 164 8.99 16.29 -4.73
N LEU A 165 9.27 15.35 -5.63
CA LEU A 165 8.41 14.19 -5.85
C LEU A 165 8.36 13.27 -4.63
N PHE A 166 9.51 13.01 -4.00
CA PHE A 166 9.58 12.07 -2.88
C PHE A 166 9.09 12.62 -1.55
N LEU A 167 8.94 13.94 -1.43
CA LEU A 167 8.16 14.56 -0.36
C LEU A 167 6.70 14.08 -0.42
N VAL A 168 6.08 14.13 -1.61
CA VAL A 168 4.69 13.75 -1.83
C VAL A 168 4.53 12.23 -1.85
N ILE A 169 5.38 11.52 -2.60
CA ILE A 169 5.32 10.05 -2.70
C ILE A 169 5.55 9.41 -1.33
N GLY A 170 6.47 9.92 -0.51
CA GLY A 170 6.70 9.41 0.84
C GLY A 170 5.47 9.53 1.72
N ALA A 171 4.83 10.70 1.73
CA ALA A 171 3.60 10.93 2.47
C ALA A 171 2.45 10.02 2.01
N LEU A 172 2.21 9.94 0.70
CA LEU A 172 1.17 9.08 0.13
C LEU A 172 1.42 7.60 0.43
N LEU A 173 2.66 7.15 0.31
CA LEU A 173 3.02 5.76 0.56
C LEU A 173 2.82 5.39 2.04
N TRP A 174 3.09 6.31 2.97
CA TRP A 174 2.76 6.13 4.38
C TRP A 174 1.25 5.99 4.61
N VAL A 175 0.43 6.85 3.98
CA VAL A 175 -1.04 6.76 4.03
C VAL A 175 -1.52 5.40 3.52
N VAL A 176 -0.92 4.89 2.45
CA VAL A 176 -1.22 3.55 1.94
C VAL A 176 -0.87 2.49 2.98
N HIS A 177 0.41 2.42 3.39
CA HIS A 177 0.87 1.54 4.46
C HIS A 177 2.28 1.91 4.93
N MET A 178 2.51 1.89 6.25
CA MET A 178 3.82 2.22 6.85
C MET A 178 4.97 1.34 6.34
N VAL A 179 4.73 0.05 6.14
CA VAL A 179 5.80 -0.89 5.72
C VAL A 179 6.36 -0.55 4.34
N GLY A 180 5.53 -0.24 3.34
CA GLY A 180 6.01 0.16 2.01
C GLY A 180 6.82 1.45 2.06
N TRP A 181 6.40 2.42 2.89
CA TRP A 181 7.18 3.64 3.14
C TRP A 181 8.55 3.33 3.76
N GLY A 182 8.62 2.43 4.75
CA GLY A 182 9.88 1.99 5.36
C GLY A 182 10.80 1.26 4.37
N MET A 183 10.24 0.38 3.54
CA MET A 183 10.97 -0.31 2.47
C MET A 183 11.57 0.68 1.47
N LEU A 184 10.81 1.69 1.06
CA LEU A 184 11.32 2.75 0.19
C LEU A 184 12.46 3.53 0.85
N GLY A 185 12.32 3.89 2.14
CA GLY A 185 13.36 4.58 2.89
C GLY A 185 14.69 3.83 2.93
N ILE A 186 14.65 2.53 3.27
CA ILE A 186 15.83 1.67 3.30
C ILE A 186 16.45 1.52 1.90
N GLY A 187 15.61 1.27 0.89
CA GLY A 187 16.07 1.11 -0.49
C GLY A 187 16.68 2.39 -1.06
N ALA A 188 16.05 3.54 -0.83
CA ALA A 188 16.52 4.85 -1.28
C ALA A 188 17.84 5.23 -0.61
N PHE A 189 17.97 4.99 0.70
CA PHE A 189 19.21 5.19 1.43
C PHE A 189 20.33 4.31 0.87
N GLY A 190 20.08 3.01 0.71
CA GLY A 190 21.07 2.07 0.16
C GLY A 190 21.50 2.45 -1.26
N ALA A 191 20.56 2.82 -2.12
CA ALA A 191 20.84 3.26 -3.49
C ALA A 191 21.72 4.53 -3.50
N GLU A 192 21.40 5.52 -2.66
CA GLU A 192 22.17 6.76 -2.60
C GLU A 192 23.55 6.55 -1.97
N PHE A 193 23.65 5.72 -0.93
CA PHE A 193 24.91 5.35 -0.32
C PHE A 193 25.85 4.73 -1.35
N VAL A 194 25.37 3.74 -2.12
CA VAL A 194 26.14 3.11 -3.20
C VAL A 194 26.54 4.14 -4.27
N ARG A 195 25.63 5.04 -4.67
CA ARG A 195 25.91 6.10 -5.65
C ARG A 195 27.06 7.00 -5.19
N LEU A 196 27.03 7.46 -3.93
CA LEU A 196 28.06 8.33 -3.35
C LEU A 196 29.39 7.61 -3.15
N ARG A 197 29.36 6.32 -2.75
CA ARG A 197 30.56 5.48 -2.65
C ARG A 197 31.23 5.28 -4.01
N ARG A 198 30.44 5.04 -5.07
CA ARG A 198 30.94 4.94 -6.45
C ARG A 198 31.50 6.26 -6.98
N ALA A 199 31.03 7.39 -6.45
CA ALA A 199 31.58 8.72 -6.72
C ALA A 199 32.84 9.06 -5.89
N GLY A 200 33.45 8.08 -5.19
CA GLY A 200 34.69 8.25 -4.45
C GLY A 200 34.55 8.85 -3.04
N ARG A 201 33.32 9.05 -2.54
CA ARG A 201 33.11 9.55 -1.17
C ARG A 201 33.48 8.46 -0.14
N GLY A 202 34.11 8.87 0.96
CA GLY A 202 34.37 8.00 2.11
C GLY A 202 33.07 7.48 2.76
N VAL A 203 33.16 6.39 3.54
CA VAL A 203 32.00 5.70 4.14
C VAL A 203 31.10 6.64 4.94
N VAL A 204 31.68 7.44 5.83
CA VAL A 204 30.94 8.37 6.69
C VAL A 204 30.26 9.46 5.87
N ALA A 205 31.00 10.08 4.94
CA ALA A 205 30.46 11.13 4.06
C ALA A 205 29.33 10.59 3.15
N ALA A 206 29.45 9.36 2.66
CA ALA A 206 28.40 8.72 1.88
C ALA A 206 27.16 8.40 2.74
N GLY A 207 27.37 7.96 3.99
CA GLY A 207 26.28 7.72 4.95
C GLY A 207 25.49 8.99 5.26
N LEU A 208 26.21 10.08 5.61
CA LEU A 208 25.59 11.38 5.87
C LEU A 208 24.90 11.94 4.62
N GLY A 209 25.56 11.87 3.45
CA GLY A 209 24.97 12.33 2.20
C GLY A 209 23.72 11.56 1.80
N ALA A 210 23.70 10.24 2.01
CA ALA A 210 22.52 9.42 1.79
C ALA A 210 21.38 9.76 2.76
N GLY A 211 21.71 10.01 4.03
CA GLY A 211 20.75 10.48 5.04
C GLY A 211 20.12 11.82 4.64
N ILE A 212 20.95 12.80 4.25
CA ILE A 212 20.48 14.12 3.79
C ILE A 212 19.59 13.98 2.55
N ALA A 213 19.97 13.13 1.59
CA ALA A 213 19.18 12.90 0.39
C ALA A 213 17.79 12.33 0.70
N CYS A 214 17.65 11.55 1.77
CA CYS A 214 16.39 10.92 2.19
C CYS A 214 15.51 11.80 3.09
N LEU A 215 15.94 13.00 3.46
CA LEU A 215 15.13 13.92 4.27
C LEU A 215 13.71 14.18 3.72
N PRO A 216 13.46 14.26 2.39
CA PRO A 216 12.11 14.39 1.88
C PRO A 216 11.17 13.24 2.29
N LEU A 217 11.69 12.01 2.42
CA LEU A 217 10.91 10.86 2.88
C LEU A 217 10.57 10.95 4.38
N ALA A 218 11.39 11.66 5.16
CA ALA A 218 11.17 11.87 6.58
C ALA A 218 9.99 12.83 6.87
N ALA A 219 9.48 13.56 5.88
CA ALA A 219 8.28 14.39 6.05
C ALA A 219 7.06 13.59 6.51
N ALA A 220 7.00 12.29 6.18
CA ALA A 220 5.97 11.39 6.70
C ALA A 220 5.99 11.30 8.23
N PHE A 221 7.15 11.43 8.89
CA PHE A 221 7.20 11.50 10.35
C PHE A 221 6.53 12.76 10.90
N GLY A 222 6.62 13.89 10.18
CA GLY A 222 5.88 15.10 10.54
C GLY A 222 4.38 14.84 10.52
N LEU A 223 3.87 14.16 9.48
CA LEU A 223 2.47 13.74 9.42
C LEU A 223 2.11 12.79 10.57
N MET A 224 2.95 11.79 10.86
CA MET A 224 2.72 10.88 11.99
C MET A 224 2.67 11.62 13.33
N ALA A 225 3.52 12.62 13.55
CA ALA A 225 3.57 13.39 14.78
C ALA A 225 2.35 14.32 14.94
N LEU A 226 1.84 14.88 13.84
CA LEU A 226 0.63 15.70 13.82
C LEU A 226 -0.64 14.87 14.06
N VAL A 227 -0.64 13.62 13.60
CA VAL A 227 -1.70 12.66 13.89
C VAL A 227 -1.47 12.09 15.29
N LYS A 228 -2.03 12.76 16.32
CA LYS A 228 -2.14 12.18 17.67
C LYS A 228 -2.91 10.86 17.60
N SER A 229 -2.22 9.74 17.51
CA SER A 229 -2.87 8.43 17.57
C SER A 229 -3.11 8.05 19.02
N GLU A 230 -4.23 8.49 19.58
CA GLU A 230 -4.96 7.55 20.43
C GLU A 230 -5.45 6.45 19.49
N SER A 231 -4.62 5.43 19.27
CA SER A 231 -5.07 4.18 18.67
C SER A 231 -5.85 3.45 19.75
N PRO A 232 -7.18 3.34 19.66
CA PRO A 232 -7.87 2.36 20.49
C PRO A 232 -7.30 1.02 20.03
N GLN A 233 -6.52 0.38 20.91
CA GLN A 233 -6.28 -1.05 20.75
C GLN A 233 -7.65 -1.70 20.60
N ALA A 234 -7.83 -2.54 19.58
CA ALA A 234 -9.05 -3.32 19.44
C ALA A 234 -9.23 -4.12 20.74
N ARG A 235 -10.14 -3.68 21.61
CA ARG A 235 -10.52 -4.43 22.81
C ARG A 235 -11.41 -5.59 22.35
N SER A 236 -10.81 -6.71 22.00
CA SER A 236 -11.52 -7.92 21.58
C SER A 236 -12.30 -8.60 22.70
N TRP A 237 -12.15 -8.15 23.96
CA TRP A 237 -12.68 -8.83 25.14
C TRP A 237 -14.02 -8.29 25.66
N ASP A 238 -14.52 -7.17 25.14
CA ASP A 238 -15.81 -6.59 25.59
C ASP A 238 -17.04 -7.15 24.84
N PHE A 239 -16.84 -8.12 23.94
CA PHE A 239 -17.91 -8.68 23.09
C PHE A 239 -19.06 -9.34 23.88
N PHE A 240 -18.81 -9.71 25.15
CA PHE A 240 -19.77 -10.37 26.03
C PHE A 240 -20.21 -9.51 27.22
N ASN A 241 -19.95 -8.21 27.21
CA ASN A 241 -20.32 -7.34 28.32
C ASN A 241 -21.73 -6.76 28.10
N TRP A 242 -22.75 -7.50 28.53
CA TRP A 242 -24.17 -7.16 28.36
C TRP A 242 -24.73 -6.21 29.44
N GLY A 243 -23.88 -5.64 30.30
CA GLY A 243 -24.30 -4.73 31.37
C GLY A 243 -24.73 -3.35 30.86
N PRO A 244 -25.52 -2.58 31.63
CA PRO A 244 -25.91 -1.22 31.27
C PRO A 244 -24.71 -0.28 31.46
N SER A 245 -23.80 -0.22 30.48
CA SER A 245 -22.70 0.73 30.48
C SER A 245 -23.19 2.09 30.00
N SER A 246 -23.22 3.06 30.91
CA SER A 246 -23.57 4.48 30.70
C SER A 246 -22.55 5.29 29.88
N THR A 247 -21.69 4.64 29.10
CA THR A 247 -20.76 5.28 28.16
C THR A 247 -20.58 4.35 26.96
N GLY A 248 -21.52 4.46 26.01
CA GLY A 248 -21.51 3.67 24.77
C GLY A 248 -20.28 3.97 23.91
N CYS A 249 -19.30 3.08 23.93
CA CYS A 249 -18.26 3.04 22.91
C CYS A 249 -17.54 1.68 22.90
N CYS A 250 -18.17 0.65 22.32
CA CYS A 250 -17.43 -0.54 21.89
C CYS A 250 -16.67 -0.18 20.60
N ARG A 251 -15.46 0.37 20.74
CA ARG A 251 -14.51 0.61 19.62
C ARG A 251 -13.79 -0.70 19.31
N CYS A 252 -14.34 -1.46 18.37
CA CYS A 252 -13.69 -2.61 17.77
C CYS A 252 -12.94 -2.22 16.49
N CYS A 253 -11.92 -3.00 16.14
CA CYS A 253 -11.15 -2.99 14.89
C CYS A 253 -9.99 -1.99 14.75
N ALA A 254 -8.79 -2.56 14.85
CA ALA A 254 -7.60 -2.09 14.17
C ALA A 254 -7.74 -2.39 12.66
N THR A 255 -8.03 -1.38 11.87
CA THR A 255 -7.82 -1.26 10.41
C THR A 255 -8.20 0.18 10.00
N GLY A 256 -7.73 0.66 8.84
CA GLY A 256 -8.01 2.01 8.30
C GLY A 256 -9.39 2.59 8.64
N GLY A 257 -9.48 3.81 9.18
CA GLY A 257 -10.77 4.41 9.57
C GLY A 257 -11.40 3.73 10.81
N ALA A 258 -11.73 4.50 11.85
CA ALA A 258 -12.28 3.90 13.06
C ALA A 258 -13.77 3.58 12.84
N ILE A 259 -14.12 2.30 12.76
CA ILE A 259 -15.50 1.84 12.91
C ILE A 259 -15.75 1.64 14.40
N SER A 260 -16.82 2.20 14.95
CA SER A 260 -17.28 1.88 16.31
C SER A 260 -18.64 1.21 16.21
N THR A 261 -18.88 0.12 16.94
CA THR A 261 -20.19 -0.55 16.94
C THR A 261 -20.95 -0.12 18.18
N SER A 262 -22.14 0.45 18.03
CA SER A 262 -23.05 0.69 19.15
C SER A 262 -24.20 -0.30 19.09
N PHE A 263 -24.20 -1.33 19.94
CA PHE A 263 -25.38 -2.17 20.14
C PHE A 263 -26.31 -1.44 21.12
N ARG A 264 -27.46 -0.94 20.64
CA ARG A 264 -28.60 -0.65 21.53
C ARG A 264 -29.49 -1.90 21.54
N PRO A 265 -29.78 -2.51 22.70
CA PRO A 265 -30.76 -3.59 22.75
C PRO A 265 -32.10 -3.04 22.24
N ALA A 266 -32.77 -3.82 21.39
CA ALA A 266 -34.13 -3.54 20.97
C ALA A 266 -35.00 -3.44 22.23
N SER A 267 -35.65 -2.30 22.44
CA SER A 267 -36.68 -2.16 23.46
C SER A 267 -37.79 -3.15 23.12
N SER A 268 -37.94 -4.15 23.97
CA SER A 268 -39.05 -5.10 23.96
C SER A 268 -40.39 -4.35 23.95
N ILE A 269 -41.26 -4.72 23.00
CA ILE A 269 -42.71 -4.56 23.11
C ILE A 269 -43.19 -5.51 24.22
#